data_AF-A0A158FMJ8-F1
#
_entry.id   AF-A0A158FMJ8-F1
#
_cell.length_a   1.000
_cell.length_b   1.000
_cell.length_c   1.000
_cell.angle_alpha   90.00
_cell.angle_beta   90.00
_cell.angle_gamma   90.00
#
_symmetry.space_group_name_H-M   'P 1'
#
loop_
_entity.id
_entity.type
_entity.pdbx_description
1 polymer ?
#
loop_
_entity_poly.entity_id
_entity_poly.type
_entity_poly.pdbx_seq_one_letter_code
_entity_poly.pdbx_strand_id
1 'polypeptide(L)'
;MHLDSSSSFAFPSAPIAFVDLETTGGTFGVDRITEIGIVEVGPSGVSQWTSLVNPQKPIPAFVQQLTGITDAMVRDAPTFEQLAAGLLERMNGRLFVAHNAHFDHGFLKGEFRRLGLRFAPDVLCTVQLSRAVYPTETRHGLDALVDRHALVPSARHRALADADLLWQFWQHLHRAHAPDVVQAHLERVTRRFQLAAHIDEDTIEQIAAGCGVYMFYGDDDAPLYAGRSVKLRQRVRSHLVGPRRSAKDLRLAALVRRVEWKATGGEIGAMLAEAQWIADARPAHNRAPKSRPGEVRGAPWPYGGAIAIEERDAASGQRAWHVIDDWCYLGSASTLAQAGALHAGAGATQFELTTYRILSERLARGLAVTPLIAAAPAAAI
;
A
#
# COMPACT_ATOMS: atom_id res chain seq x y z
N MET A 1 26.45 -32.59 -0.91
CA MET A 1 27.49 -31.58 -1.18
C MET A 1 27.88 -31.70 -2.64
N HIS A 2 27.26 -30.91 -3.51
CA HIS A 2 27.65 -30.76 -4.91
C HIS A 2 27.36 -29.31 -5.29
N LEU A 3 28.35 -28.45 -5.06
CA LEU A 3 28.43 -27.14 -5.69
C LEU A 3 29.16 -27.37 -7.01
N ASP A 4 28.41 -27.23 -8.10
CA ASP A 4 28.95 -27.35 -9.44
C ASP A 4 29.86 -26.14 -9.74
N SER A 5 31.12 -26.42 -10.02
CA SER A 5 32.22 -25.47 -10.15
C SER A 5 32.51 -25.14 -11.62
N SER A 6 31.50 -24.71 -12.38
CA SER A 6 31.68 -24.43 -13.81
C SER A 6 30.85 -23.25 -14.35
N SER A 7 31.05 -22.08 -13.74
CA SER A 7 31.10 -20.76 -14.41
C SER A 7 31.45 -19.75 -13.33
N SER A 8 32.63 -19.12 -13.43
CA SER A 8 33.09 -18.13 -12.44
C SER A 8 32.20 -16.89 -12.52
N PHE A 9 31.11 -16.87 -11.75
CA PHE A 9 30.36 -15.65 -11.52
C PHE A 9 31.26 -14.69 -10.75
N ALA A 10 31.69 -13.61 -11.40
CA ALA A 10 32.46 -12.58 -10.71
C ALA A 10 31.56 -11.90 -9.67
N PHE A 11 31.98 -11.91 -8.41
CA PHE A 11 31.22 -11.24 -7.35
C PHE A 11 31.18 -9.73 -7.60
N PRO A 12 30.04 -9.08 -7.31
CA PRO A 12 29.91 -7.63 -7.47
C PRO A 12 30.89 -6.91 -6.54
N SER A 13 31.52 -5.85 -7.04
CA SER A 13 32.44 -5.01 -6.28
C SER A 13 31.71 -4.18 -5.21
N ALA A 14 30.45 -3.80 -5.48
CA ALA A 14 29.54 -3.19 -4.51
C ALA A 14 28.73 -4.27 -3.78
N PRO A 15 28.60 -4.21 -2.46
CA PRO A 15 27.82 -5.19 -1.70
C PRO A 15 26.32 -5.05 -1.97
N ILE A 16 25.62 -6.16 -2.04
CA ILE A 16 24.19 -6.28 -2.36
C ILE A 16 23.52 -7.10 -1.26
N ALA A 17 22.31 -6.72 -0.87
CA ALA A 17 21.46 -7.50 0.03
C ALA A 17 20.14 -7.80 -0.67
N PHE A 18 19.90 -9.08 -0.96
CA PHE A 18 18.59 -9.56 -1.42
C PHE A 18 17.73 -9.82 -0.19
N VAL A 19 16.55 -9.20 -0.13
CA VAL A 19 15.70 -9.17 1.05
C VAL A 19 14.29 -9.56 0.67
N ASP A 20 13.67 -10.34 1.54
CA ASP A 20 12.25 -10.71 1.48
C ASP A 20 11.70 -10.78 2.91
N LEU A 21 10.41 -10.47 3.08
CA LEU A 21 9.72 -10.40 4.36
C LEU A 21 8.42 -11.18 4.37
N GLU A 22 8.15 -11.83 5.51
CA GLU A 22 6.80 -12.26 5.86
C GLU A 22 6.20 -11.30 6.89
N THR A 23 4.89 -11.08 6.83
CA THR A 23 4.21 -10.04 7.63
C THR A 23 2.86 -10.53 8.14
N THR A 24 2.30 -9.87 9.17
CA THR A 24 0.95 -10.16 9.68
C THR A 24 -0.19 -9.76 8.73
N GLY A 25 0.12 -9.20 7.57
CA GLY A 25 -0.82 -8.63 6.59
C GLY A 25 -0.13 -7.55 5.74
N GLY A 26 -0.85 -7.00 4.75
CA GLY A 26 -0.25 -6.09 3.76
C GLY A 26 -0.32 -4.60 4.08
N THR A 27 -0.81 -4.18 5.25
CA THR A 27 -1.11 -2.77 5.53
C THR A 27 0.02 -2.09 6.32
N PHE A 28 0.72 -1.15 5.69
CA PHE A 28 1.78 -0.39 6.38
C PHE A 28 1.25 0.36 7.62
N GLY A 29 2.03 0.31 8.71
CA GLY A 29 1.69 0.97 9.97
C GLY A 29 0.64 0.24 10.83
N VAL A 30 -0.05 -0.77 10.27
CA VAL A 30 -1.00 -1.63 10.98
C VAL A 30 -0.42 -3.03 11.16
N ASP A 31 0.11 -3.59 10.07
CA ASP A 31 0.75 -4.90 10.05
C ASP A 31 2.23 -4.81 10.42
N ARG A 32 2.77 -5.96 10.83
CA ARG A 32 4.10 -6.07 11.44
C ARG A 32 4.87 -7.22 10.78
N ILE A 33 6.20 -7.15 10.80
CA ILE A 33 7.07 -8.18 10.24
C ILE A 33 7.07 -9.42 11.15
N THR A 34 7.03 -10.61 10.55
CA THR A 34 7.07 -11.92 11.24
C THR A 34 8.27 -12.79 10.84
N GLU A 35 8.87 -12.56 9.68
CA GLU A 35 10.12 -13.19 9.26
C GLU A 35 10.90 -12.23 8.35
N ILE A 36 12.23 -12.29 8.41
CA ILE A 36 13.14 -11.55 7.53
C ILE A 36 14.14 -12.54 6.95
N GLY A 37 14.26 -12.61 5.62
CA GLY A 37 15.28 -13.37 4.91
C GLY A 37 16.23 -12.43 4.18
N ILE A 38 17.54 -12.66 4.32
CA ILE A 38 18.57 -11.85 3.66
C ILE A 38 19.63 -12.76 3.03
N VAL A 39 19.90 -12.56 1.75
CA VAL A 39 21.09 -13.08 1.07
C VAL A 39 22.04 -11.92 0.80
N GLU A 40 23.19 -11.93 1.45
CA GLU A 40 24.23 -10.91 1.34
C GLU A 40 25.28 -11.37 0.33
N VAL A 41 25.55 -10.54 -0.67
CA VAL A 41 26.54 -10.81 -1.71
C VAL A 41 27.54 -9.67 -1.76
N GLY A 42 28.83 -9.99 -1.71
CA GLY A 42 29.89 -9.00 -1.85
C GLY A 42 31.21 -9.63 -2.28
N PRO A 43 32.31 -8.86 -2.21
CA PRO A 43 33.63 -9.33 -2.64
C PRO A 43 34.12 -10.58 -1.89
N SER A 44 33.66 -10.77 -0.65
CA SER A 44 33.98 -11.92 0.20
C SER A 44 33.11 -13.16 -0.06
N GLY A 45 32.20 -13.10 -1.03
CA GLY A 45 31.31 -14.20 -1.40
C GLY A 45 29.85 -13.96 -0.98
N VAL A 46 29.12 -15.06 -0.79
CA VAL A 46 27.69 -15.07 -0.43
C VAL A 46 27.53 -15.54 1.01
N SER A 47 26.67 -14.85 1.77
CA SER A 47 26.23 -15.30 3.08
C SER A 47 24.72 -15.15 3.22
N GLN A 48 24.12 -15.95 4.10
CA GLN A 48 22.66 -15.99 4.31
C GLN A 48 22.37 -15.70 5.77
N TRP A 49 21.30 -14.93 6.00
CA TRP A 49 20.80 -14.62 7.33
C TRP A 49 19.27 -14.66 7.32
N THR A 50 18.69 -15.22 8.37
CA THR A 50 17.24 -15.24 8.55
C THR A 50 16.89 -15.10 10.02
N SER A 51 15.74 -14.51 10.31
CA SER A 51 15.16 -14.49 11.64
C SER A 51 13.64 -14.47 11.57
N LEU A 52 13.00 -15.29 12.40
CA LEU A 52 11.64 -15.00 12.83
C LEU A 52 11.64 -13.72 13.66
N VAL A 53 10.51 -13.01 13.64
CA VAL A 53 10.33 -11.75 14.36
C VAL A 53 9.05 -11.85 15.16
N ASN A 54 9.12 -11.51 16.44
CA ASN A 54 7.93 -11.32 17.26
C ASN A 54 7.24 -10.01 16.85
N PRO A 55 6.04 -10.06 16.20
CA PRO A 55 5.34 -8.87 15.74
C PRO A 55 4.65 -8.10 16.88
N GLN A 56 4.63 -8.67 18.10
CA GLN A 56 3.91 -8.16 19.27
C GLN A 56 2.41 -7.93 19.03
N LYS A 57 1.83 -8.70 18.11
CA LYS A 57 0.39 -8.76 17.81
C LYS A 57 0.03 -10.16 17.30
N PRO A 58 -1.23 -10.60 17.42
CA PRO A 58 -1.67 -11.86 16.84
C PRO A 58 -1.52 -11.88 15.31
N ILE A 59 -1.12 -13.02 14.76
CA ILE A 59 -1.08 -13.26 13.32
C ILE A 59 -2.46 -13.76 12.86
N PRO A 60 -3.13 -13.11 11.89
CA PRO A 60 -4.42 -13.59 11.39
C PRO A 60 -4.33 -15.03 10.83
N ALA A 61 -5.34 -15.86 11.07
CA ALA A 61 -5.33 -17.28 10.68
C ALA A 61 -5.06 -17.51 9.19
N PHE A 62 -5.58 -16.65 8.31
CA PHE A 62 -5.33 -16.75 6.86
C PHE A 62 -3.85 -16.51 6.51
N VAL A 63 -3.15 -15.64 7.25
CA VAL A 63 -1.72 -15.38 7.08
C VAL A 63 -0.91 -16.57 7.59
N GLN A 64 -1.30 -17.16 8.72
CA GLN A 64 -0.66 -18.38 9.23
C GLN A 64 -0.78 -19.53 8.23
N GLN A 65 -1.93 -19.65 7.56
CA GLN A 65 -2.13 -20.65 6.51
C GLN A 65 -1.29 -20.38 5.26
N LEU A 66 -1.12 -19.12 4.88
CA LEU A 66 -0.36 -18.71 3.69
C LEU A 66 1.15 -18.90 3.88
N THR A 67 1.68 -18.47 5.01
CA THR A 67 3.13 -18.39 5.29
C THR A 67 3.65 -19.59 6.10
N GLY A 68 2.74 -20.33 6.75
CA GLY A 68 3.10 -21.37 7.72
C GLY A 68 3.63 -20.83 9.04
N ILE A 69 3.75 -19.52 9.23
CA ILE A 69 4.25 -18.90 10.46
C ILE A 69 3.11 -18.75 11.46
N THR A 70 3.23 -19.40 12.62
CA THR A 70 2.21 -19.38 13.67
C THR A 70 2.58 -18.45 14.83
N ASP A 71 1.58 -18.02 15.60
CA ASP A 71 1.81 -17.24 16.84
C ASP A 71 2.75 -17.96 17.82
N ALA A 72 2.73 -19.29 17.83
CA ALA A 72 3.62 -20.09 18.67
C ALA A 72 5.09 -19.98 18.24
N MET A 73 5.37 -19.93 16.93
CA MET A 73 6.73 -19.82 16.39
C MET A 73 7.38 -18.48 16.69
N VAL A 74 6.60 -17.39 16.65
CA VAL A 74 7.12 -16.03 16.81
C VAL A 74 7.09 -15.53 18.26
N ARG A 75 6.45 -16.26 19.18
CA ARG A 75 6.26 -15.83 20.58
C ARG A 75 7.57 -15.51 21.28
N ASP A 76 8.55 -16.41 21.15
CA ASP A 76 9.86 -16.30 21.81
C ASP A 76 10.96 -15.81 20.83
N ALA A 77 10.56 -15.46 19.61
CA ALA A 77 11.45 -14.86 18.63
C ALA A 77 11.84 -13.42 19.05
N PRO A 78 12.99 -12.89 18.58
CA PRO A 78 13.37 -11.52 18.87
C PRO A 78 12.34 -10.53 18.28
N THR A 79 12.11 -9.42 18.97
CA THR A 79 11.33 -8.30 18.43
C THR A 79 12.14 -7.57 17.36
N PHE A 80 11.46 -6.78 16.52
CA PHE A 80 12.17 -5.94 15.54
C PHE A 80 13.18 -5.00 16.21
N GLU A 81 12.83 -4.43 17.37
CA GLU A 81 13.72 -3.56 18.15
C GLU A 81 15.04 -4.24 18.50
N GLN A 82 14.98 -5.51 18.91
CA GLN A 82 16.18 -6.29 19.24
C GLN A 82 17.05 -6.59 18.02
N LEU A 83 16.46 -6.66 16.82
CA LEU A 83 17.16 -6.92 15.57
C LEU A 83 17.67 -5.65 14.87
N ALA A 84 17.10 -4.49 15.19
CA ALA A 84 17.24 -3.26 14.41
C ALA A 84 18.70 -2.86 14.15
N ALA A 85 19.56 -2.89 15.18
CA ALA A 85 20.97 -2.52 15.05
C ALA A 85 21.72 -3.43 14.06
N GLY A 86 21.55 -4.75 14.19
CA GLY A 86 22.18 -5.73 13.29
C GLY A 86 21.62 -5.66 11.87
N LEU A 87 20.32 -5.39 11.71
CA LEU A 87 19.71 -5.20 10.39
C LEU A 87 20.24 -3.95 9.68
N LEU A 88 20.39 -2.83 10.41
CA LEU A 88 20.99 -1.60 9.86
C LEU A 88 22.41 -1.87 9.38
N GLU A 89 23.23 -2.54 10.18
CA GLU A 89 24.60 -2.88 9.79
C GLU A 89 24.63 -3.76 8.54
N ARG A 90 23.74 -4.76 8.46
CA ARG A 90 23.58 -5.63 7.29
C ARG A 90 23.04 -4.92 6.05
N MET A 91 22.44 -3.74 6.16
CA MET A 91 21.89 -3.03 4.99
C MET A 91 22.69 -1.77 4.64
N ASN A 92 23.59 -1.33 5.54
CA ASN A 92 24.34 -0.11 5.37
C ASN A 92 25.33 -0.19 4.19
N GLY A 93 25.25 0.79 3.29
CA GLY A 93 26.11 0.87 2.12
C GLY A 93 25.92 -0.24 1.09
N ARG A 94 24.83 -1.03 1.19
CA ARG A 94 24.51 -2.11 0.25
C ARG A 94 23.33 -1.72 -0.64
N LEU A 95 23.33 -2.21 -1.89
CA LEU A 95 22.14 -2.16 -2.73
C LEU A 95 21.10 -3.13 -2.15
N PHE A 96 19.96 -2.59 -1.71
CA PHE A 96 18.82 -3.35 -1.25
C PHE A 96 18.02 -3.86 -2.45
N VAL A 97 17.90 -5.18 -2.61
CA VAL A 97 17.19 -5.81 -3.72
C VAL A 97 16.03 -6.62 -3.17
N ALA A 98 14.82 -6.38 -3.66
CA ALA A 98 13.65 -7.16 -3.26
C ALA A 98 12.66 -7.34 -4.42
N HIS A 99 11.79 -8.33 -4.29
CA HIS A 99 10.71 -8.59 -5.25
C HIS A 99 9.50 -7.76 -4.89
N ASN A 100 9.08 -6.85 -5.78
CA ASN A 100 8.14 -5.79 -5.41
C ASN A 100 8.67 -4.97 -4.21
N ALA A 101 9.89 -4.44 -4.36
CA ALA A 101 10.64 -3.84 -3.26
C ALA A 101 9.94 -2.71 -2.49
N HIS A 102 8.86 -2.11 -3.01
CA HIS A 102 8.04 -1.15 -2.25
C HIS A 102 7.46 -1.79 -0.98
N PHE A 103 7.07 -3.06 -1.05
CA PHE A 103 6.52 -3.81 0.08
C PHE A 103 7.57 -3.99 1.18
N ASP A 104 8.67 -4.69 0.88
CA ASP A 104 9.70 -5.03 1.88
C ASP A 104 10.39 -3.79 2.45
N HIS A 105 10.80 -2.88 1.57
CA HIS A 105 11.40 -1.61 1.99
C HIS A 105 10.42 -0.77 2.80
N GLY A 106 9.13 -0.78 2.46
CA GLY A 106 8.09 -0.04 3.17
C GLY A 106 7.89 -0.53 4.61
N PHE A 107 7.84 -1.85 4.81
CA PHE A 107 7.75 -2.45 6.14
C PHE A 107 8.99 -2.17 6.99
N LEU A 108 10.20 -2.38 6.45
CA LEU A 108 11.44 -2.06 7.16
C LEU A 108 11.53 -0.58 7.51
N LYS A 109 11.23 0.31 6.56
CA LYS A 109 11.21 1.76 6.79
C LYS A 109 10.21 2.13 7.89
N GLY A 110 9.03 1.49 7.90
CA GLY A 110 8.02 1.67 8.93
C GLY A 110 8.51 1.26 10.32
N GLU A 111 9.11 0.08 10.43
CA GLU A 111 9.63 -0.45 11.69
C GLU A 111 10.82 0.37 12.23
N PHE A 112 11.78 0.74 11.37
CA PHE A 112 12.87 1.64 11.76
C PHE A 112 12.36 3.01 12.20
N ARG A 113 11.36 3.58 11.49
CA ARG A 113 10.75 4.85 11.87
C ARG A 113 10.09 4.79 13.25
N ARG A 114 9.49 3.67 13.64
CA ARG A 114 8.91 3.48 14.99
C ARG A 114 9.97 3.56 16.10
N LEU A 115 11.21 3.22 15.78
CA LEU A 115 12.36 3.32 16.67
C LEU A 115 13.09 4.68 16.56
N GLY A 116 12.57 5.62 15.76
CA GLY A 116 13.24 6.90 15.49
C GLY A 116 14.48 6.79 14.61
N LEU A 117 14.66 5.65 13.92
CA LEU A 117 15.83 5.37 13.08
C LEU A 117 15.51 5.69 11.61
N ARG A 118 16.47 6.31 10.92
CA ARG A 118 16.37 6.55 9.47
C ARG A 118 16.79 5.29 8.71
N PHE A 119 15.93 4.85 7.80
CA PHE A 119 16.22 3.78 6.86
C PHE A 119 15.96 4.25 5.43
N ALA A 120 17.03 4.34 4.64
CA ALA A 120 17.01 4.86 3.27
C ALA A 120 18.17 4.30 2.42
N PRO A 121 18.23 2.97 2.21
CA PRO A 121 19.22 2.39 1.32
C PRO A 121 18.93 2.74 -0.15
N ASP A 122 19.91 2.53 -1.02
CA ASP A 122 19.63 2.42 -2.46
C ASP A 122 18.85 1.12 -2.71
N VAL A 123 17.79 1.20 -3.51
CA VAL A 123 16.86 0.08 -3.70
C VAL A 123 16.70 -0.28 -5.18
N LEU A 124 16.65 -1.57 -5.47
CA LEU A 124 16.30 -2.13 -6.75
C LEU A 124 15.13 -3.11 -6.61
N CYS A 125 14.11 -2.91 -7.45
CA CYS A 125 12.96 -3.81 -7.54
C CYS A 125 13.14 -4.80 -8.70
N THR A 126 13.16 -6.11 -8.40
CA THR A 126 13.38 -7.15 -9.42
C THR A 126 12.21 -7.27 -10.41
N VAL A 127 10.99 -6.87 -10.03
CA VAL A 127 9.85 -6.79 -10.96
C VAL A 127 10.10 -5.73 -12.03
N GLN A 128 10.58 -4.55 -11.61
CA GLN A 128 10.92 -3.47 -12.55
C GLN A 128 12.12 -3.85 -13.41
N LEU A 129 13.11 -4.54 -12.84
CA LEU A 129 14.26 -5.06 -13.58
C LEU A 129 13.82 -6.11 -14.61
N SER A 130 12.98 -7.07 -14.24
CA SER A 130 12.48 -8.07 -15.15
C SER A 130 11.66 -7.47 -16.30
N ARG A 131 10.78 -6.49 -16.03
CA ARG A 131 10.06 -5.72 -17.07
C ARG A 131 10.99 -4.95 -17.99
N ALA A 132 12.09 -4.44 -17.44
CA ALA A 132 13.09 -3.69 -18.17
C ALA A 132 13.90 -4.56 -19.14
N VAL A 133 14.25 -5.77 -18.70
CA VAL A 133 15.07 -6.73 -19.46
C VAL A 133 14.20 -7.53 -20.45
N TYR A 134 12.98 -7.89 -20.05
CA TYR A 134 12.07 -8.76 -20.81
C TYR A 134 10.73 -8.04 -21.10
N PRO A 135 10.71 -6.99 -21.95
CA PRO A 135 9.53 -6.15 -22.14
C PRO A 135 8.36 -6.82 -22.86
N THR A 136 8.58 -7.95 -23.52
CA THR A 136 7.54 -8.74 -24.21
C THR A 136 6.79 -9.68 -23.27
N GLU A 137 7.31 -9.89 -22.07
CA GLU A 137 6.72 -10.75 -21.07
C GLU A 137 5.56 -10.06 -20.36
N THR A 138 4.52 -10.82 -20.05
CA THR A 138 3.30 -10.27 -19.42
C THR A 138 3.26 -10.49 -17.91
N ARG A 139 4.04 -11.43 -17.38
CA ARG A 139 4.08 -11.80 -15.96
C ARG A 139 5.50 -11.66 -15.40
N HIS A 140 5.64 -10.95 -14.29
CA HIS A 140 6.93 -10.70 -13.65
C HIS A 140 6.95 -10.97 -12.14
N GLY A 141 5.87 -11.59 -11.62
CA GLY A 141 5.84 -12.08 -10.25
C GLY A 141 6.85 -13.21 -10.03
N LEU A 142 7.17 -13.50 -8.77
CA LEU A 142 8.26 -14.41 -8.42
C LEU A 142 8.07 -15.81 -9.01
N ASP A 143 6.85 -16.37 -8.95
CA ASP A 143 6.55 -17.66 -9.59
C ASP A 143 6.82 -17.65 -11.10
N ALA A 144 6.47 -16.56 -11.78
CA ALA A 144 6.73 -16.44 -13.22
C ALA A 144 8.24 -16.34 -13.52
N LEU A 145 9.04 -15.76 -12.62
CA LEU A 145 10.50 -15.76 -12.75
C LEU A 145 11.07 -17.17 -12.52
N VAL A 146 10.57 -17.87 -11.50
CA VAL A 146 10.95 -19.25 -11.20
C VAL A 146 10.72 -20.14 -12.41
N ASP A 147 9.49 -20.12 -12.94
CA ASP A 147 9.12 -20.94 -14.10
C ASP A 147 9.92 -20.58 -15.35
N ARG A 148 10.03 -19.28 -15.67
CA ARG A 148 10.68 -18.82 -16.91
C ARG A 148 12.17 -19.11 -16.92
N HIS A 149 12.84 -18.93 -15.79
CA HIS A 149 14.30 -18.99 -15.69
C HIS A 149 14.80 -20.31 -15.08
N ALA A 150 13.88 -21.26 -14.83
CA ALA A 150 14.17 -22.54 -14.18
C ALA A 150 14.96 -22.38 -12.87
N LEU A 151 14.51 -21.42 -12.03
CA LEU A 151 15.10 -21.20 -10.71
C LEU A 151 14.69 -22.35 -9.78
N VAL A 152 15.54 -22.69 -8.81
CA VAL A 152 15.33 -23.87 -7.95
C VAL A 152 14.92 -23.40 -6.55
N PRO A 153 13.62 -23.46 -6.19
CA PRO A 153 13.18 -23.14 -4.84
C PRO A 153 13.56 -24.24 -3.85
N SER A 154 14.04 -23.86 -2.67
CA SER A 154 14.28 -24.78 -1.56
C SER A 154 13.04 -24.97 -0.68
N ALA A 155 12.31 -23.89 -0.39
CA ALA A 155 11.01 -23.89 0.29
C ALA A 155 10.24 -22.58 0.00
N ARG A 156 9.34 -22.55 -0.99
CA ARG A 156 8.55 -21.34 -1.35
C ARG A 156 7.77 -20.81 -0.14
N HIS A 157 7.59 -19.48 -0.07
CA HIS A 157 6.87 -18.78 1.01
C HIS A 157 7.58 -18.85 2.37
N ARG A 158 8.91 -18.88 2.32
CA ARG A 158 9.79 -18.60 3.45
C ARG A 158 10.74 -17.50 3.01
N ALA A 159 10.90 -16.49 3.85
CA ALA A 159 11.58 -15.27 3.45
C ALA A 159 12.98 -15.53 2.88
N LEU A 160 13.78 -16.39 3.51
CA LEU A 160 15.13 -16.68 3.03
C LEU A 160 15.15 -17.41 1.68
N ALA A 161 14.21 -18.32 1.45
CA ALA A 161 14.14 -19.06 0.20
C ALA A 161 13.75 -18.15 -0.96
N ASP A 162 12.84 -17.21 -0.72
CA ASP A 162 12.41 -16.24 -1.72
C ASP A 162 13.51 -15.21 -2.01
N ALA A 163 14.25 -14.76 -0.99
CA ALA A 163 15.46 -13.95 -1.18
C ALA A 163 16.56 -14.66 -2.00
N ASP A 164 16.73 -15.98 -1.78
CA ASP A 164 17.67 -16.80 -2.57
C ASP A 164 17.24 -16.92 -4.04
N LEU A 165 15.94 -17.02 -4.33
CA LEU A 165 15.44 -16.99 -5.71
C LEU A 165 15.78 -15.67 -6.42
N LEU A 166 15.79 -14.54 -5.71
CA LEU A 166 16.21 -13.25 -6.29
C LEU A 166 17.71 -13.25 -6.62
N TRP A 167 18.51 -13.86 -5.76
CA TRP A 167 19.94 -14.06 -6.04
C TRP A 167 20.14 -14.97 -7.26
N GLN A 168 19.42 -16.08 -7.37
CA GLN A 168 19.48 -16.96 -8.54
C GLN A 168 19.04 -16.23 -9.82
N PHE A 169 17.98 -15.42 -9.75
CA PHE A 169 17.54 -14.58 -10.87
C PHE A 169 18.61 -13.56 -11.28
N TRP A 170 19.26 -12.92 -10.30
CA TRP A 170 20.39 -12.02 -10.54
C TRP A 170 21.54 -12.73 -11.28
N GLN A 171 21.91 -13.92 -10.82
CA GLN A 171 22.93 -14.73 -11.49
C GLN A 171 22.53 -15.08 -12.93
N HIS A 172 21.27 -15.45 -13.14
CA HIS A 172 20.74 -15.74 -14.47
C HIS A 172 20.86 -14.53 -15.41
N LEU A 173 20.48 -13.33 -14.96
CA LEU A 173 20.57 -12.11 -15.77
C LEU A 173 21.99 -11.86 -16.30
N HIS A 174 22.99 -11.98 -15.43
CA HIS A 174 24.39 -11.77 -15.79
C HIS A 174 24.98 -12.91 -16.65
N ARG A 175 24.39 -14.11 -16.64
CA ARG A 175 24.77 -15.18 -17.58
C ARG A 175 24.09 -15.02 -18.95
N ALA A 176 22.85 -14.54 -18.96
CA ALA A 176 22.02 -14.46 -20.15
C ALA A 176 22.27 -13.20 -21.00
N HIS A 177 22.80 -12.13 -20.40
CA HIS A 177 22.97 -10.83 -21.05
C HIS A 177 24.40 -10.30 -20.90
N ALA A 178 24.83 -9.46 -21.84
CA ALA A 178 26.13 -8.82 -21.78
C ALA A 178 26.22 -7.85 -20.57
N PRO A 179 27.39 -7.70 -19.92
CA PRO A 179 27.53 -6.91 -18.69
C PRO A 179 27.09 -5.45 -18.81
N ASP A 180 27.35 -4.82 -19.95
CA ASP A 180 26.97 -3.43 -20.25
C ASP A 180 25.45 -3.26 -20.37
N VAL A 181 24.76 -4.23 -20.97
CA VAL A 181 23.29 -4.26 -21.07
C VAL A 181 22.66 -4.39 -19.69
N VAL A 182 23.16 -5.31 -18.86
CA VAL A 182 22.67 -5.48 -17.48
C VAL A 182 22.90 -4.20 -16.69
N GLN A 183 24.11 -3.63 -16.74
CA GLN A 183 24.45 -2.40 -16.01
C GLN A 183 23.53 -1.24 -16.40
N ALA A 184 23.27 -1.04 -17.71
CA ALA A 184 22.36 0.01 -18.17
C ALA A 184 20.91 -0.18 -17.66
N HIS A 185 20.45 -1.42 -17.53
CA HIS A 185 19.15 -1.72 -16.93
C HIS A 185 19.15 -1.50 -15.41
N LEU A 186 20.19 -1.92 -14.69
CA LEU A 186 20.33 -1.70 -13.26
C LEU A 186 20.31 -0.20 -12.93
N GLU A 187 21.16 0.60 -13.58
CA GLU A 187 21.21 2.06 -13.38
C GLU A 187 19.87 2.73 -13.66
N ARG A 188 19.21 2.34 -14.76
CA ARG A 188 17.89 2.87 -15.12
C ARG A 188 16.83 2.50 -14.10
N VAL A 189 16.84 1.27 -13.58
CA VAL A 189 15.83 0.76 -12.65
C VAL A 189 16.06 1.32 -11.26
N THR A 190 17.29 1.34 -10.75
CA THR A 190 17.62 1.94 -9.44
C THR A 190 17.27 3.43 -9.41
N ARG A 191 17.64 4.19 -10.46
CA ARG A 191 17.25 5.61 -10.57
C ARG A 191 15.73 5.78 -10.67
N ARG A 192 15.04 4.89 -11.40
CA ARG A 192 13.57 4.91 -11.45
C ARG A 192 12.98 4.57 -10.09
N PHE A 193 13.50 3.60 -9.34
CA PHE A 193 12.99 3.29 -8.02
C PHE A 193 13.21 4.46 -7.06
N GLN A 194 14.36 5.13 -7.09
CA GLN A 194 14.56 6.37 -6.33
C GLN A 194 13.51 7.46 -6.66
N LEU A 195 13.03 7.52 -7.92
CA LEU A 195 11.97 8.43 -8.35
C LEU A 195 10.54 7.88 -8.18
N ALA A 196 10.39 6.55 -8.14
CA ALA A 196 9.15 5.80 -8.32
C ALA A 196 8.91 4.77 -7.22
N ALA A 197 9.55 4.89 -6.04
CA ALA A 197 9.39 4.08 -4.84
C ALA A 197 7.96 4.09 -4.25
N HIS A 198 6.95 4.24 -5.09
CA HIS A 198 5.88 5.15 -4.79
C HIS A 198 4.53 4.73 -5.37
N ILE A 199 4.42 4.18 -6.59
CA ILE A 199 3.26 3.37 -7.05
C ILE A 199 3.66 2.49 -8.24
N ASP A 200 3.59 1.16 -8.10
CA ASP A 200 3.73 0.21 -9.21
C ASP A 200 2.42 -0.53 -9.55
N GLU A 201 2.46 -1.40 -10.56
CA GLU A 201 1.27 -2.14 -11.00
C GLU A 201 0.70 -3.05 -9.90
N ASP A 202 1.55 -3.59 -9.01
CA ASP A 202 1.11 -4.44 -7.91
C ASP A 202 0.39 -3.60 -6.85
N THR A 203 0.90 -2.39 -6.58
CA THR A 203 0.19 -1.37 -5.77
C THR A 203 -1.17 -1.03 -6.37
N ILE A 204 -1.26 -0.89 -7.70
CA ILE A 204 -2.53 -0.65 -8.40
C ILE A 204 -3.48 -1.84 -8.24
N GLU A 205 -2.97 -3.07 -8.32
CA GLU A 205 -3.79 -4.28 -8.22
C GLU A 205 -4.37 -4.50 -6.82
N GLN A 206 -3.71 -3.97 -5.77
CA GLN A 206 -4.24 -3.95 -4.39
C GLN A 206 -5.42 -3.00 -4.20
N ILE A 207 -5.62 -2.02 -5.09
CA ILE A 207 -6.73 -1.08 -5.01
C ILE A 207 -8.05 -1.81 -5.21
N ALA A 208 -9.08 -1.49 -4.43
CA ALA A 208 -10.41 -2.08 -4.59
C ALA A 208 -10.94 -1.90 -6.03
N ALA A 209 -11.50 -2.97 -6.61
CA ALA A 209 -12.02 -2.93 -7.97
C ALA A 209 -13.33 -2.12 -8.10
N GLY A 210 -14.07 -1.96 -6.99
CA GLY A 210 -15.38 -1.31 -6.92
C GLY A 210 -15.32 0.20 -6.68
N CYS A 211 -16.37 0.72 -6.05
CA CYS A 211 -16.50 2.16 -5.80
C CYS A 211 -15.61 2.66 -4.65
N GLY A 212 -15.01 3.84 -4.82
CA GLY A 212 -14.27 4.50 -3.75
C GLY A 212 -13.63 5.84 -4.12
N VAL A 213 -12.80 6.32 -3.20
CA VAL A 213 -12.03 7.56 -3.27
C VAL A 213 -10.53 7.24 -3.23
N TYR A 214 -9.71 8.08 -3.86
CA TYR A 214 -8.26 8.00 -3.86
C TYR A 214 -7.61 9.38 -3.73
N MET A 215 -6.41 9.43 -3.14
CA MET A 215 -5.59 10.62 -2.97
C MET A 215 -4.21 10.33 -3.54
N PHE A 216 -3.73 11.22 -4.41
CA PHE A 216 -2.34 11.26 -4.82
C PHE A 216 -1.57 12.24 -3.95
N TYR A 217 -0.40 11.80 -3.49
CA TYR A 217 0.57 12.61 -2.78
C TYR A 217 1.85 12.72 -3.60
N GLY A 218 2.55 13.83 -3.44
CA GLY A 218 3.84 14.11 -4.06
C GLY A 218 5.00 13.91 -3.08
N ASP A 219 6.09 14.60 -3.36
CA ASP A 219 7.24 14.65 -2.45
C ASP A 219 6.80 15.19 -1.07
N ASP A 220 7.44 14.71 0.00
CA ASP A 220 7.15 15.04 1.41
C ASP A 220 5.69 14.81 1.85
N ASP A 221 5.00 13.82 1.26
CA ASP A 221 3.59 13.52 1.53
C ASP A 221 2.64 14.71 1.28
N ALA A 222 3.02 15.62 0.37
CA ALA A 222 2.18 16.77 0.01
C ALA A 222 0.93 16.30 -0.79
N PRO A 223 -0.31 16.66 -0.38
CA PRO A 223 -1.52 16.26 -1.08
C PRO A 223 -1.63 16.96 -2.45
N LEU A 224 -1.66 16.17 -3.51
CA LEU A 224 -1.71 16.65 -4.89
C LEU A 224 -3.12 16.65 -5.45
N TYR A 225 -3.83 15.54 -5.30
CA TYR A 225 -5.14 15.37 -5.92
C TYR A 225 -5.99 14.29 -5.25
N ALA A 226 -7.22 14.65 -4.83
CA ALA A 226 -8.27 13.73 -4.46
C ALA A 226 -9.20 13.48 -5.65
N GLY A 227 -9.58 12.23 -5.86
CA GLY A 227 -10.56 11.84 -6.88
C GLY A 227 -11.43 10.67 -6.42
N ARG A 228 -12.55 10.45 -7.13
CA ARG A 228 -13.46 9.32 -6.90
C ARG A 228 -13.75 8.52 -8.16
N SER A 229 -14.22 7.29 -7.99
CA SER A 229 -14.71 6.47 -9.10
C SER A 229 -15.63 5.33 -8.65
N VAL A 230 -16.51 4.89 -9.54
CA VAL A 230 -17.24 3.61 -9.44
C VAL A 230 -16.38 2.41 -9.88
N LYS A 231 -15.23 2.66 -10.51
CA LYS A 231 -14.22 1.65 -10.90
C LYS A 231 -12.84 2.12 -10.44
N LEU A 232 -12.63 2.13 -9.12
CA LEU A 232 -11.52 2.78 -8.45
C LEU A 232 -10.16 2.36 -9.01
N ARG A 233 -9.88 1.05 -9.05
CA ARG A 233 -8.63 0.51 -9.63
C ARG A 233 -8.39 0.99 -11.06
N GLN A 234 -9.39 0.83 -11.94
CA GLN A 234 -9.27 1.24 -13.35
C GLN A 234 -9.02 2.74 -13.48
N ARG A 235 -9.65 3.55 -12.62
CA ARG A 235 -9.48 5.00 -12.61
C ARG A 235 -8.06 5.41 -12.19
N VAL A 236 -7.57 4.87 -11.07
CA VAL A 236 -6.21 5.14 -10.60
C VAL A 236 -5.19 4.71 -11.66
N ARG A 237 -5.37 3.50 -12.21
CA ARG A 237 -4.55 3.00 -13.32
C ARG A 237 -4.52 3.97 -14.49
N SER A 238 -5.66 4.53 -14.91
CA SER A 238 -5.70 5.47 -16.04
C SER A 238 -4.94 6.79 -15.83
N HIS A 239 -4.70 7.19 -14.58
CA HIS A 239 -3.87 8.36 -14.28
C HIS A 239 -2.37 8.04 -14.33
N LEU A 240 -2.00 6.81 -13.98
CA LEU A 240 -0.60 6.41 -13.77
C LEU A 240 -0.01 5.62 -14.96
N VAL A 241 -0.85 4.86 -15.66
CA VAL A 241 -0.50 3.88 -16.70
C VAL A 241 -1.34 4.08 -17.96
N GLY A 242 -0.69 4.07 -19.13
CA GLY A 242 -1.34 4.13 -20.45
C GLY A 242 -1.13 5.45 -21.22
N PRO A 243 -1.64 5.54 -22.48
CA PRO A 243 -1.53 6.73 -23.31
C PRO A 243 -2.30 7.90 -22.69
N ARG A 244 -1.57 8.95 -22.33
CA ARG A 244 -2.08 10.06 -21.53
C ARG A 244 -2.89 11.02 -22.39
N ARG A 245 -4.11 11.33 -21.94
CA ARG A 245 -5.10 12.08 -22.72
C ARG A 245 -5.15 13.57 -22.39
N SER A 246 -4.55 14.01 -21.27
CA SER A 246 -4.55 15.43 -20.87
C SER A 246 -3.22 15.90 -20.28
N ALA A 247 -2.91 17.19 -20.44
CA ALA A 247 -1.73 17.84 -19.86
C ALA A 247 -1.77 17.88 -18.32
N LYS A 248 -2.96 17.74 -17.72
CA LYS A 248 -3.13 17.62 -16.27
C LYS A 248 -2.69 16.23 -15.79
N ASP A 249 -3.13 15.18 -16.49
CA ASP A 249 -2.77 13.79 -16.15
C ASP A 249 -1.26 13.53 -16.33
N LEU A 250 -0.65 14.12 -17.38
CA LEU A 250 0.80 14.11 -17.58
C LEU A 250 1.58 14.70 -16.40
N ARG A 251 1.13 15.86 -15.90
CA ARG A 251 1.76 16.52 -14.76
C ARG A 251 1.56 15.74 -13.47
N LEU A 252 0.34 15.29 -13.21
CA LEU A 252 0.04 14.48 -12.04
C LEU A 252 0.89 13.21 -12.01
N ALA A 253 0.91 12.42 -13.09
CA ALA A 253 1.69 11.19 -13.17
C ALA A 253 3.19 11.38 -12.89
N ALA A 254 3.75 12.56 -13.22
CA ALA A 254 5.16 12.88 -12.95
C ALA A 254 5.42 13.25 -11.48
N LEU A 255 4.41 13.81 -10.80
CA LEU A 255 4.51 14.29 -9.42
C LEU A 255 4.12 13.25 -8.38
N VAL A 256 3.29 12.27 -8.74
CA VAL A 256 2.79 11.30 -7.76
C VAL A 256 3.93 10.47 -7.18
N ARG A 257 3.96 10.40 -5.85
CA ARG A 257 4.83 9.59 -4.99
C ARG A 257 4.04 8.64 -4.07
N ARG A 258 2.74 8.81 -3.88
CA ARG A 258 1.96 7.83 -3.11
C ARG A 258 0.52 7.91 -3.55
N VAL A 259 -0.14 6.76 -3.54
CA VAL A 259 -1.60 6.70 -3.60
C VAL A 259 -2.13 6.16 -2.30
N GLU A 260 -3.15 6.81 -1.79
CA GLU A 260 -4.01 6.31 -0.73
C GLU A 260 -5.40 6.13 -1.29
N TRP A 261 -6.14 5.13 -0.82
CA TRP A 261 -7.49 4.87 -1.29
C TRP A 261 -8.37 4.34 -0.18
N LYS A 262 -9.68 4.55 -0.35
CA LYS A 262 -10.70 4.03 0.54
C LYS A 262 -11.87 3.56 -0.30
N ALA A 263 -12.23 2.29 -0.15
CA ALA A 263 -13.45 1.77 -0.74
C ALA A 263 -14.68 2.27 0.03
N THR A 264 -15.75 2.57 -0.70
CA THR A 264 -16.95 3.20 -0.13
C THR A 264 -18.21 2.39 -0.32
N GLY A 265 -18.16 1.22 -0.95
CA GLY A 265 -19.35 0.40 -1.18
C GLY A 265 -20.32 0.98 -2.22
N GLY A 266 -20.32 2.29 -2.46
CA GLY A 266 -21.11 2.93 -3.50
C GLY A 266 -20.74 4.39 -3.75
N GLU A 267 -21.50 5.00 -4.66
CA GLU A 267 -21.20 6.32 -5.21
C GLU A 267 -21.46 7.44 -4.20
N ILE A 268 -22.48 7.32 -3.34
CA ILE A 268 -22.80 8.36 -2.36
C ILE A 268 -21.62 8.55 -1.41
N GLY A 269 -21.10 7.45 -0.87
CA GLY A 269 -19.93 7.41 -0.03
C GLY A 269 -18.68 7.93 -0.72
N ALA A 270 -18.50 7.62 -2.01
CA ALA A 270 -17.36 8.13 -2.78
C ALA A 270 -17.43 9.66 -2.96
N MET A 271 -18.63 10.22 -3.15
CA MET A 271 -18.84 11.67 -3.24
C MET A 271 -18.59 12.36 -1.89
N LEU A 272 -19.09 11.79 -0.79
CA LEU A 272 -18.92 12.34 0.55
C LEU A 272 -17.44 12.30 0.99
N ALA A 273 -16.78 11.15 0.80
CA ALA A 273 -15.38 10.99 1.17
C ALA A 273 -14.43 11.87 0.34
N GLU A 274 -14.68 12.04 -0.96
CA GLU A 274 -13.92 12.98 -1.79
C GLU A 274 -14.07 14.42 -1.28
N ALA A 275 -15.29 14.85 -0.95
CA ALA A 275 -15.56 16.18 -0.44
C ALA A 275 -14.81 16.46 0.87
N GLN A 276 -14.86 15.51 1.81
CA GLN A 276 -14.13 15.57 3.08
C GLN A 276 -12.62 15.64 2.85
N TRP A 277 -12.04 14.74 2.04
CA TRP A 277 -10.60 14.74 1.76
C TRP A 277 -10.11 16.04 1.12
N ILE A 278 -10.93 16.66 0.25
CA ILE A 278 -10.60 17.97 -0.33
C ILE A 278 -10.66 19.08 0.72
N ALA A 279 -11.64 19.05 1.62
CA ALA A 279 -11.79 20.05 2.68
C ALA A 279 -10.63 19.98 3.68
N ASP A 280 -10.25 18.77 4.10
CA ASP A 280 -9.23 18.51 5.11
C ASP A 280 -7.82 18.75 4.57
N ALA A 281 -7.48 18.15 3.42
CA ALA A 281 -6.11 18.13 2.91
C ALA A 281 -5.80 19.25 1.91
N ARG A 282 -6.83 19.93 1.37
CA ARG A 282 -6.71 21.00 0.35
C ARG A 282 -5.71 20.70 -0.77
N PRO A 283 -5.90 19.63 -1.56
CA PRO A 283 -4.90 19.18 -2.52
C PRO A 283 -4.66 20.20 -3.63
N ALA A 284 -3.39 20.39 -4.02
CA ALA A 284 -2.95 21.47 -4.91
C ALA A 284 -3.61 21.47 -6.31
N HIS A 285 -4.09 20.32 -6.78
CA HIS A 285 -4.68 20.16 -8.11
C HIS A 285 -6.19 19.88 -8.10
N ASN A 286 -6.84 19.97 -6.95
CA ASN A 286 -8.30 20.02 -6.84
C ASN A 286 -8.79 21.46 -7.03
N ARG A 287 -9.95 21.60 -7.68
CA ARG A 287 -10.60 22.91 -7.78
C ARG A 287 -11.31 23.17 -6.46
N ALA A 288 -11.10 24.36 -5.89
CA ALA A 288 -11.92 24.82 -4.80
C ALA A 288 -13.40 24.85 -5.24
N PRO A 289 -14.34 24.32 -4.43
CA PRO A 289 -15.75 24.47 -4.71
C PRO A 289 -16.09 25.97 -4.75
N LYS A 290 -16.59 26.45 -5.90
CA LYS A 290 -17.01 27.85 -6.04
C LYS A 290 -18.33 28.06 -5.31
N SER A 291 -18.37 29.05 -4.42
CA SER A 291 -19.62 29.53 -3.85
C SER A 291 -20.45 30.22 -4.94
N ARG A 292 -21.72 29.86 -5.04
CA ARG A 292 -22.73 30.47 -5.91
C ARG A 292 -23.52 31.51 -5.11
N PRO A 293 -23.90 32.66 -5.71
CA PRO A 293 -24.80 33.62 -5.07
C PRO A 293 -26.12 32.93 -4.67
N GLY A 294 -26.59 33.15 -3.43
CA GLY A 294 -27.83 32.55 -2.91
C GLY A 294 -27.69 31.15 -2.30
N GLU A 295 -26.47 30.68 -2.00
CA GLU A 295 -26.26 29.38 -1.36
C GLU A 295 -26.87 29.28 0.04
N VAL A 296 -27.47 28.12 0.31
CA VAL A 296 -27.99 27.74 1.62
C VAL A 296 -26.82 27.60 2.60
N ARG A 297 -26.88 28.30 3.73
CA ARG A 297 -25.82 28.31 4.76
C ARG A 297 -26.19 27.56 6.04
N GLY A 298 -27.40 27.00 6.10
CA GLY A 298 -27.90 26.26 7.25
C GLY A 298 -29.29 25.70 6.94
N ALA A 299 -29.34 24.57 6.24
CA ALA A 299 -30.59 23.84 6.04
C ALA A 299 -30.94 23.09 7.34
N PRO A 300 -32.22 23.03 7.75
CA PRO A 300 -32.59 22.25 8.91
C PRO A 300 -32.27 20.77 8.68
N TRP A 301 -31.74 20.10 9.71
CA TRP A 301 -31.53 18.66 9.69
C TRP A 301 -32.88 17.94 9.85
N PRO A 302 -33.29 17.05 8.92
CA PRO A 302 -34.62 16.45 8.95
C PRO A 302 -34.75 15.26 9.92
N TYR A 303 -33.67 14.86 10.60
CA TYR A 303 -33.65 13.72 11.50
C TYR A 303 -33.37 14.15 12.94
N GLY A 304 -33.81 13.34 13.91
CA GLY A 304 -33.61 13.63 15.35
C GLY A 304 -32.19 13.38 15.88
N GLY A 305 -31.25 13.02 15.01
CA GLY A 305 -29.85 12.73 15.34
C GLY A 305 -29.09 12.20 14.12
N ALA A 306 -27.91 11.63 14.36
CA ALA A 306 -27.09 11.05 13.31
C ALA A 306 -27.79 9.89 12.59
N ILE A 307 -27.51 9.76 11.30
CA ILE A 307 -27.98 8.67 10.46
C ILE A 307 -26.80 7.93 9.84
N ALA A 308 -27.02 6.66 9.49
CA ALA A 308 -26.13 5.88 8.65
C ALA A 308 -26.80 5.52 7.32
N ILE A 309 -26.09 5.75 6.22
CA ILE A 309 -26.47 5.30 4.88
C ILE A 309 -25.64 4.04 4.57
N GLU A 310 -26.31 2.93 4.28
CA GLU A 310 -25.64 1.71 3.85
C GLU A 310 -25.43 1.72 2.33
N GLU A 311 -24.20 1.45 1.89
CA GLU A 311 -23.90 1.12 0.51
C GLU A 311 -23.22 -0.25 0.42
N ARG A 312 -23.56 -1.00 -0.63
CA ARG A 312 -22.97 -2.31 -0.94
C ARG A 312 -22.57 -2.37 -2.40
N ASP A 313 -21.31 -2.65 -2.64
CA ASP A 313 -20.76 -2.77 -3.97
C ASP A 313 -21.13 -4.16 -4.51
N ALA A 314 -21.89 -4.18 -5.60
CA ALA A 314 -22.41 -5.43 -6.16
C ALA A 314 -21.30 -6.33 -6.74
N ALA A 315 -20.18 -5.76 -7.18
CA ALA A 315 -19.10 -6.49 -7.82
C ALA A 315 -18.12 -7.12 -6.80
N SER A 316 -17.79 -6.38 -5.74
CA SER A 316 -16.84 -6.81 -4.71
C SER A 316 -17.51 -7.38 -3.46
N GLY A 317 -18.83 -7.20 -3.32
CA GLY A 317 -19.57 -7.55 -2.11
C GLY A 317 -19.25 -6.65 -0.90
N GLN A 318 -18.43 -5.62 -1.08
CA GLN A 318 -17.98 -4.74 -0.02
C GLN A 318 -19.13 -3.88 0.49
N ARG A 319 -19.25 -3.77 1.82
CA ARG A 319 -20.28 -2.97 2.50
C ARG A 319 -19.62 -1.80 3.23
N ALA A 320 -20.29 -0.66 3.25
CA ALA A 320 -19.91 0.50 4.03
C ALA A 320 -21.14 1.20 4.62
N TRP A 321 -20.97 1.73 5.82
CA TRP A 321 -21.95 2.56 6.52
C TRP A 321 -21.38 3.98 6.58
N HIS A 322 -22.05 4.93 5.93
CA HIS A 322 -21.68 6.34 5.88
C HIS A 322 -22.46 7.11 6.93
N VAL A 323 -21.75 7.77 7.85
CA VAL A 323 -22.37 8.45 9.00
C VAL A 323 -22.50 9.93 8.70
N ILE A 324 -23.71 10.47 8.86
CA ILE A 324 -24.01 11.88 8.65
C ILE A 324 -24.78 12.40 9.85
N ASP A 325 -24.40 13.57 10.33
CA ASP A 325 -25.13 14.28 11.37
C ASP A 325 -25.12 15.78 11.09
N ASP A 326 -26.28 16.44 11.21
CA ASP A 326 -26.47 17.85 10.89
C ASP A 326 -25.79 18.32 9.58
N TRP A 327 -26.02 17.58 8.50
CA TRP A 327 -25.38 17.80 7.19
C TRP A 327 -23.85 17.79 7.21
N CYS A 328 -23.21 17.19 8.20
CA CYS A 328 -21.78 16.95 8.30
C CYS A 328 -21.48 15.46 8.10
N TYR A 329 -20.51 15.14 7.25
CA TYR A 329 -20.10 13.76 7.03
C TYR A 329 -19.06 13.34 8.07
N LEU A 330 -19.42 12.40 8.95
CA LEU A 330 -18.57 11.95 10.06
C LEU A 330 -17.61 10.82 9.66
N GLY A 331 -17.74 10.28 8.44
CA GLY A 331 -16.90 9.23 7.90
C GLY A 331 -17.67 7.94 7.59
N SER A 332 -16.93 6.84 7.46
CA SER A 332 -17.55 5.54 7.17
C SER A 332 -16.91 4.38 7.90
N ALA A 333 -17.72 3.35 8.12
CA ALA A 333 -17.39 2.13 8.86
C ALA A 333 -17.80 0.87 8.09
N SER A 334 -17.20 -0.28 8.42
CA SER A 334 -17.56 -1.57 7.79
C SER A 334 -18.75 -2.25 8.47
N THR A 335 -19.09 -1.83 9.69
CA THR A 335 -20.24 -2.35 10.47
C THR A 335 -21.07 -1.22 11.05
N LEU A 336 -22.36 -1.48 11.31
CA LEU A 336 -23.27 -0.52 11.93
C LEU A 336 -22.83 -0.13 13.36
N ALA A 337 -22.26 -1.07 14.12
CA ALA A 337 -21.73 -0.79 15.47
C ALA A 337 -20.57 0.22 15.43
N GLN A 338 -19.63 0.05 14.50
CA GLN A 338 -18.55 1.02 14.28
C GLN A 338 -19.06 2.37 13.78
N ALA A 339 -20.13 2.39 12.98
CA ALA A 339 -20.80 3.62 12.57
C ALA A 339 -21.34 4.39 13.78
N GLY A 340 -21.93 3.70 14.76
CA GLY A 340 -22.35 4.31 16.03
C GLY A 340 -21.18 4.92 16.82
N ALA A 341 -20.01 4.27 16.81
CA ALA A 341 -18.81 4.79 17.49
C ALA A 341 -18.27 6.08 16.83
N LEU A 342 -18.37 6.22 15.50
CA LEU A 342 -17.99 7.45 14.80
C LEU A 342 -18.83 8.65 15.25
N HIS A 343 -20.12 8.45 15.48
CA HIS A 343 -20.99 9.49 16.01
C HIS A 343 -20.66 9.82 17.49
N ALA A 344 -20.48 8.79 18.33
CA ALA A 344 -20.16 9.00 19.75
C ALA A 344 -18.83 9.73 19.99
N GLY A 345 -17.86 9.56 19.08
CA GLY A 345 -16.58 10.27 19.11
C GLY A 345 -16.57 11.62 18.37
N ALA A 346 -17.65 11.98 17.67
CA ALA A 346 -17.72 13.23 16.93
C ALA A 346 -17.94 14.41 17.89
N GLY A 347 -17.15 15.46 17.72
CA GLY A 347 -17.37 16.75 18.39
C GLY A 347 -18.57 17.50 17.79
N ALA A 348 -18.68 18.80 18.07
CA ALA A 348 -19.72 19.64 17.49
C ALA A 348 -19.67 19.60 15.96
N THR A 349 -20.79 19.24 15.33
CA THR A 349 -20.94 19.19 13.88
C THR A 349 -21.05 20.59 13.30
N GLN A 350 -20.59 20.74 12.05
CA GLN A 350 -20.71 21.99 11.30
C GLN A 350 -21.37 21.69 9.97
N PHE A 351 -22.34 22.51 9.58
CA PHE A 351 -23.04 22.37 8.31
C PHE A 351 -22.06 22.37 7.12
N GLU A 352 -22.00 21.25 6.39
CA GLU A 352 -21.19 21.13 5.19
C GLU A 352 -22.08 21.29 3.94
N LEU A 353 -21.92 22.42 3.25
CA LEU A 353 -22.68 22.70 2.03
C LEU A 353 -22.54 21.58 0.97
N THR A 354 -21.36 20.97 0.86
CA THR A 354 -21.12 19.89 -0.11
C THR A 354 -21.92 18.64 0.25
N THR A 355 -21.96 18.27 1.53
CA THR A 355 -22.76 17.14 2.04
C THR A 355 -24.26 17.39 1.84
N TYR A 356 -24.74 18.60 2.12
CA TYR A 356 -26.12 19.01 1.78
C TYR A 356 -26.44 18.88 0.29
N ARG A 357 -25.53 19.30 -0.60
CA ARG A 357 -25.70 19.18 -2.06
C ARG A 357 -25.75 17.73 -2.52
N ILE A 358 -24.97 16.86 -1.90
CA ILE A 358 -24.94 15.44 -2.25
C ILE A 358 -26.25 14.78 -1.80
N LEU A 359 -26.73 15.09 -0.60
CA LEU A 359 -27.76 14.27 0.05
C LEU A 359 -29.18 14.85 -0.01
N SER A 360 -29.37 16.17 -0.04
CA SER A 360 -30.71 16.77 0.17
C SER A 360 -31.80 16.24 -0.78
N GLU A 361 -31.53 16.23 -2.09
CA GLU A 361 -32.47 15.69 -3.08
C GLU A 361 -32.65 14.17 -2.96
N ARG A 362 -31.61 13.44 -2.55
CA ARG A 362 -31.66 11.97 -2.41
C ARG A 362 -32.50 11.56 -1.21
N LEU A 363 -32.32 12.25 -0.08
CA LEU A 363 -33.11 12.06 1.13
C LEU A 363 -34.58 12.43 0.87
N ALA A 364 -34.84 13.53 0.16
CA ALA A 364 -36.19 13.92 -0.24
C ALA A 364 -36.87 12.88 -1.15
N ARG A 365 -36.10 12.11 -1.91
CA ARG A 365 -36.58 11.01 -2.77
C ARG A 365 -36.65 9.65 -2.07
N GLY A 366 -36.44 9.60 -0.76
CA GLY A 366 -36.58 8.38 0.03
C GLY A 366 -35.35 7.47 0.02
N LEU A 367 -34.14 8.03 -0.08
CA LEU A 367 -32.91 7.29 0.21
C LEU A 367 -33.03 6.60 1.58
N ALA A 368 -32.78 5.29 1.62
CA ALA A 368 -32.87 4.50 2.84
C ALA A 368 -31.76 4.90 3.83
N VAL A 369 -32.15 5.10 5.09
CA VAL A 369 -31.25 5.52 6.16
C VAL A 369 -31.55 4.72 7.43
N THR A 370 -30.53 4.50 8.24
CA THR A 370 -30.65 3.87 9.56
C THR A 370 -30.33 4.93 10.62
N PRO A 371 -31.28 5.33 11.49
CA PRO A 371 -30.98 6.21 12.60
C PRO A 371 -29.94 5.59 13.53
N LEU A 372 -28.92 6.35 13.91
CA LEU A 372 -27.96 5.94 14.93
C LEU A 372 -28.46 6.43 16.28
N ILE A 373 -28.82 5.49 17.16
CA ILE A 373 -29.15 5.81 18.54
C ILE A 373 -27.83 6.03 19.27
N ALA A 374 -27.69 7.14 20.00
CA ALA A 374 -26.54 7.36 20.88
C ALA A 374 -26.42 6.14 21.83
N ALA A 375 -25.31 5.42 21.74
CA ALA A 375 -25.03 4.35 22.69
C ALA A 375 -25.00 4.97 24.09
N ALA A 376 -25.81 4.44 25.01
CA ALA A 376 -25.72 4.85 26.41
C ALA A 376 -24.25 4.67 26.87
N PRO A 377 -23.66 5.64 27.58
CA PRO A 377 -22.30 5.48 28.08
C PRO A 377 -22.25 4.21 28.91
N ALA A 378 -21.31 3.32 28.59
CA ALA A 378 -21.10 2.10 29.35
C ALA A 378 -20.89 2.50 30.82
N ALA A 379 -21.78 2.03 31.70
CA ALA A 379 -21.63 2.24 33.12
C ALA A 379 -20.27 1.65 33.54
N ALA A 380 -19.40 2.50 34.07
CA ALA A 380 -18.14 2.07 34.66
C ALA A 380 -18.46 1.08 35.80
N ILE A 381 -17.96 -0.15 35.69
CA ILE A 381 -17.89 -1.13 36.78
C ILE A 381 -16.42 -1.46 36.96
#